data_AF-A0A8T0MG40-F1
#
_entry.id   AF-A0A8T0MG40-F1
#
_cell.length_a   1.000
_cell.length_b   1.000
_cell.length_c   1.000
_cell.angle_alpha   90.00
_cell.angle_beta   90.00
_cell.angle_gamma   90.00
#
_symmetry.space_group_name_H-M   'P 1'
#
loop_
_entity.id
_entity.type
_entity.pdbx_description
1 polymer ?
#
loop_
_entity_poly.entity_id
_entity_poly.type
_entity_poly.pdbx_seq_one_letter_code
_entity_poly.pdbx_strand_id
1 'polypeptide(L)'
;MIFVSSSAGGWVGFFSYDTVRYVETKKLPFSKAPHDDRNLPDIHLGLYNDVIVFDHVEKKTHVIHWVRVDCYHSVDEAYEDGTNRLEALLSRLHSLNIPTLSSGSIKLNVGHFGSALQKSSMSCEEYKHAVVQAKEHILAGDIFQVVISQRFERRTFADPFEIYRALRIVNPSPYMAYLQARGCILVASSPEILTRVQKRTIINRPLAGTIRRGKTKAEDKVLEQLLLSDEKQCAEHIMLVDLGRNDVGKVSKPGSVKVEKLMNIERYSHVMHISSTVTGELRDDLTCWDALRAALPVGTVSGAPKVRAMELIDELEVNMDIALALRTIVFPTGSRFDTMYSYTDGNPRQEWVAHLQAGAGIVADSKPDDEHQECLNKAAGAARAIDLAESTFLDE
;
A
#
# COMPACT_ATOMS: atom_id res chain seq x y z
N MET A 1 -5.37 0.38 2.30
CA MET A 1 -4.68 -0.90 2.08
C MET A 1 -5.41 -1.73 1.06
N ILE A 2 -4.70 -2.34 0.11
CA ILE A 2 -5.31 -3.24 -0.89
C ILE A 2 -5.58 -4.59 -0.25
N PHE A 3 -6.80 -5.08 -0.43
CA PHE A 3 -7.31 -6.31 0.16
C PHE A 3 -7.65 -7.33 -0.93
N VAL A 4 -7.28 -8.58 -0.69
CA VAL A 4 -7.63 -9.74 -1.52
C VAL A 4 -8.02 -10.87 -0.58
N SER A 5 -9.28 -11.31 -0.65
CA SER A 5 -9.79 -12.36 0.23
C SER A 5 -9.31 -13.77 -0.15
N SER A 6 -9.08 -14.03 -1.44
CA SER A 6 -8.67 -15.35 -1.95
C SER A 6 -7.97 -15.20 -3.31
N SER A 7 -6.99 -16.08 -3.57
CA SER A 7 -6.22 -16.09 -4.82
C SER A 7 -6.99 -16.66 -6.02
N ALA A 8 -8.13 -17.30 -5.79
CA ALA A 8 -8.95 -17.91 -6.83
C ALA A 8 -10.20 -17.10 -7.19
N GLY A 9 -10.49 -16.00 -6.49
CA GLY A 9 -11.74 -15.23 -6.62
C GLY A 9 -12.28 -14.81 -5.26
N GLY A 10 -13.11 -13.77 -5.25
CA GLY A 10 -13.67 -13.19 -4.04
C GLY A 10 -13.59 -11.66 -4.00
N TRP A 11 -13.63 -11.11 -2.79
CA TRP A 11 -13.54 -9.67 -2.55
C TRP A 11 -12.13 -9.16 -2.82
N VAL A 12 -12.02 -8.15 -3.67
CA VAL A 12 -10.81 -7.39 -3.96
C VAL A 12 -11.12 -5.90 -3.92
N GLY A 13 -10.24 -5.12 -3.32
CA GLY A 13 -10.41 -3.67 -3.30
C GLY A 13 -9.52 -3.01 -2.27
N PHE A 14 -10.01 -1.97 -1.59
CA PHE A 14 -9.23 -1.25 -0.60
C PHE A 14 -10.04 -0.74 0.60
N PHE A 15 -9.30 -0.45 1.67
CA PHE A 15 -9.74 0.25 2.87
C PHE A 15 -8.87 1.50 3.07
N SER A 16 -9.46 2.70 3.15
CA SER A 16 -8.78 3.97 3.44
C SER A 16 -8.21 4.00 4.86
N TYR A 17 -7.44 5.05 5.18
CA TYR A 17 -7.01 5.31 6.55
C TYR A 17 -8.23 5.47 7.48
N ASP A 18 -9.17 6.33 7.07
CA ASP A 18 -10.35 6.71 7.83
C ASP A 18 -11.37 5.57 8.04
N THR A 19 -11.17 4.42 7.39
CA THR A 19 -11.87 3.18 7.76
C THR A 19 -11.74 2.89 9.27
N VAL A 20 -10.61 3.27 9.91
CA VAL A 20 -10.42 3.09 11.35
C VAL A 20 -11.48 3.79 12.19
N ARG A 21 -12.10 4.87 11.70
CA ARG A 21 -13.14 5.63 12.41
C ARG A 21 -14.42 4.81 12.62
N TYR A 22 -14.70 3.85 11.74
CA TYR A 22 -15.81 2.89 11.94
C TYR A 22 -15.51 1.86 13.05
N VAL A 23 -14.24 1.70 13.42
CA VAL A 23 -13.79 0.80 14.50
C VAL A 23 -13.65 1.58 15.80
N GLU A 24 -12.92 2.69 15.78
CA GLU A 24 -12.58 3.52 16.93
C GLU A 24 -13.53 4.72 17.08
N THR A 25 -14.83 4.50 16.88
CA THR A 25 -15.88 5.55 16.81
C THR A 25 -15.88 6.56 17.97
N LYS A 26 -15.48 6.13 19.17
CA LYS A 26 -15.43 6.99 20.37
C LYS A 26 -14.18 7.86 20.44
N LYS A 27 -13.08 7.41 19.84
CA LYS A 27 -11.76 8.03 19.93
C LYS A 27 -11.45 8.85 18.68
N LEU A 28 -11.88 8.37 17.52
CA LEU A 28 -11.71 9.01 16.22
C LEU A 28 -13.07 9.26 15.55
N PRO A 29 -13.95 10.11 16.12
CA PRO A 29 -15.23 10.42 15.49
C PRO A 29 -15.03 11.22 14.20
N PHE A 30 -15.87 10.98 13.19
CA PHE A 30 -15.85 11.74 11.93
C PHE A 30 -16.00 13.26 12.11
N SER A 31 -16.67 13.71 13.19
CA SER A 31 -16.81 15.13 13.50
C SER A 31 -15.50 15.84 13.85
N LYS A 32 -14.43 15.09 14.15
CA LYS A 32 -13.09 15.60 14.44
C LYS A 32 -12.08 15.29 13.32
N ALA A 33 -12.51 14.62 12.26
CA ALA A 33 -11.62 14.27 11.17
C ALA A 33 -11.09 15.54 10.49
N PRO A 34 -9.84 15.54 9.99
CA PRO A 34 -9.34 16.57 9.09
C PRO A 34 -10.26 16.73 7.88
N HIS A 35 -10.16 17.89 7.21
CA HIS A 35 -10.98 18.16 6.03
C HIS A 35 -10.73 17.14 4.91
N ASP A 36 -11.79 16.52 4.40
CA ASP A 36 -11.72 15.66 3.20
C ASP A 36 -11.84 16.51 1.94
N ASP A 37 -10.73 16.65 1.22
CA ASP A 37 -10.64 17.39 -0.02
C ASP A 37 -10.65 16.52 -1.29
N ARG A 38 -10.82 15.20 -1.15
CA ARG A 38 -10.75 14.26 -2.29
C ARG A 38 -12.03 13.47 -2.50
N ASN A 39 -12.85 13.33 -1.46
CA ASN A 39 -14.10 12.58 -1.52
C ASN A 39 -13.87 11.14 -2.05
N LEU A 40 -12.80 10.50 -1.56
CA LEU A 40 -12.50 9.10 -1.86
C LEU A 40 -13.37 8.21 -0.99
N PRO A 41 -13.80 7.04 -1.48
CA PRO A 41 -14.57 6.12 -0.65
C PRO A 41 -13.68 5.59 0.49
N ASP A 42 -14.24 5.47 1.70
CA ASP A 42 -13.52 4.85 2.80
C ASP A 42 -13.23 3.38 2.55
N ILE A 43 -14.20 2.68 1.96
CA ILE A 43 -14.09 1.27 1.61
C ILE A 43 -14.62 1.09 0.20
N HIS A 44 -13.84 0.43 -0.65
CA HIS A 44 -14.30 -0.01 -1.95
C HIS A 44 -13.91 -1.47 -2.16
N LEU A 45 -14.90 -2.35 -2.30
CA LEU A 45 -14.68 -3.78 -2.56
C LEU A 45 -15.52 -4.22 -3.76
N GLY A 46 -14.88 -4.88 -4.72
CA GLY A 46 -15.54 -5.63 -5.78
C GLY A 46 -15.54 -7.12 -5.46
N LEU A 47 -16.63 -7.81 -5.76
CA LEU A 47 -16.69 -9.27 -5.74
C LEU A 47 -16.36 -9.78 -7.14
N TYR A 48 -15.20 -10.41 -7.29
CA TYR A 48 -14.70 -10.90 -8.58
C TYR A 48 -14.90 -12.41 -8.68
N ASN A 49 -15.79 -12.80 -9.59
CA ASN A 49 -16.06 -14.20 -9.92
C ASN A 49 -15.11 -14.71 -11.02
N ASP A 50 -14.67 -13.82 -11.91
CA ASP A 50 -13.71 -14.11 -12.97
C ASP A 50 -12.30 -13.77 -12.49
N VAL A 51 -11.41 -14.76 -12.48
CA VAL A 51 -10.00 -14.58 -12.11
C VAL A 51 -9.10 -15.26 -13.12
N ILE A 52 -8.07 -14.53 -13.55
CA ILE A 52 -6.99 -15.05 -14.40
C ILE A 52 -5.71 -15.03 -13.57
N VAL A 53 -5.14 -16.20 -13.31
CA VAL A 53 -3.91 -16.38 -12.54
C VAL A 53 -2.79 -16.72 -13.51
N PHE A 54 -1.79 -15.85 -13.60
CA PHE A 54 -0.57 -16.09 -14.38
C PHE A 54 0.49 -16.72 -13.48
N ASP A 55 0.72 -18.03 -13.64
CA ASP A 55 1.83 -18.72 -13.00
C ASP A 55 3.09 -18.55 -13.85
N HIS A 56 3.95 -17.63 -13.42
CA HIS A 56 5.21 -17.35 -14.11
C HIS A 56 6.28 -18.44 -13.93
N VAL A 57 6.15 -19.32 -12.94
CA VAL A 57 7.08 -20.43 -12.69
C VAL A 57 6.73 -21.59 -13.62
N GLU A 58 5.47 -22.01 -13.62
CA GLU A 58 4.97 -23.09 -14.48
C GLU A 58 4.71 -22.66 -15.93
N LYS A 59 4.72 -21.35 -16.21
CA LYS A 59 4.32 -20.75 -17.50
C LYS A 59 2.91 -21.13 -17.91
N LYS A 60 2.00 -21.19 -16.93
CA LYS A 60 0.58 -21.51 -17.13
C LYS A 60 -0.30 -20.32 -16.80
N THR A 61 -1.45 -20.26 -17.45
CA THR A 61 -2.53 -19.34 -17.10
C THR A 61 -3.71 -20.16 -16.64
N HIS A 62 -4.17 -19.93 -15.41
CA HIS A 62 -5.41 -20.51 -14.91
C HIS A 62 -6.53 -19.50 -15.08
N VAL A 63 -7.65 -19.95 -15.65
CA VAL A 63 -8.85 -19.14 -15.82
C VAL A 63 -9.91 -19.77 -14.93
N ILE A 64 -10.41 -18.99 -13.98
CA ILE A 64 -11.31 -19.45 -12.93
C ILE A 64 -12.58 -18.61 -12.99
N HIS A 65 -13.73 -19.27 -13.00
CA HIS A 65 -15.04 -18.64 -12.94
C HIS A 65 -15.82 -19.23 -11.75
N TRP A 66 -16.22 -18.38 -10.80
CA TRP A 66 -17.07 -18.78 -9.67
C TRP A 66 -18.55 -18.66 -10.02
N VAL A 67 -19.30 -19.72 -9.74
CA VAL A 67 -20.75 -19.76 -9.92
C VAL A 67 -21.45 -19.83 -8.57
N ARG A 68 -22.48 -18.99 -8.41
CA ARG A 68 -23.37 -18.98 -7.25
C ARG A 68 -24.53 -19.95 -7.50
N VAL A 69 -24.42 -21.17 -6.97
CA VAL A 69 -25.41 -22.24 -7.20
C VAL A 69 -26.81 -21.91 -6.69
N ASP A 70 -26.92 -21.02 -5.69
CA ASP A 70 -28.18 -20.55 -5.12
C ASP A 70 -28.98 -19.62 -6.05
N CYS A 71 -28.39 -19.18 -7.16
CA CYS A 71 -29.04 -18.36 -8.18
C CYS A 71 -29.72 -19.17 -9.29
N TYR A 72 -29.69 -20.50 -9.25
CA TYR A 72 -30.20 -21.38 -10.31
C TYR A 72 -31.18 -22.42 -9.75
N HIS A 73 -31.98 -23.03 -10.61
CA HIS A 73 -32.95 -24.04 -10.20
C HIS A 73 -32.30 -25.40 -9.89
N SER A 74 -31.14 -25.68 -10.50
CA SER A 74 -30.39 -26.92 -10.27
C SER A 74 -28.87 -26.69 -10.37
N VAL A 75 -28.09 -27.61 -9.80
CA VAL A 75 -26.62 -27.58 -9.90
C VAL A 75 -26.16 -27.78 -11.34
N ASP A 76 -26.88 -28.58 -12.13
CA ASP A 76 -26.56 -28.84 -13.54
C ASP A 76 -26.71 -27.57 -14.39
N GLU A 77 -27.79 -26.81 -14.17
CA GLU A 77 -28.01 -25.52 -14.83
C GLU A 77 -26.92 -24.49 -14.46
N ALA A 78 -26.55 -24.41 -13.18
CA ALA A 78 -25.47 -23.55 -12.73
C ALA A 78 -24.13 -23.93 -13.37
N TYR A 79 -23.85 -25.23 -13.47
CA TYR A 79 -22.63 -25.75 -14.09
C TYR A 79 -22.57 -25.44 -15.59
N GLU A 80 -23.67 -25.60 -16.31
CA GLU A 80 -23.76 -25.30 -17.74
C GLU A 80 -23.56 -23.80 -18.02
N ASP A 81 -24.25 -22.91 -17.29
CA ASP A 81 -24.04 -21.46 -17.42
C ASP A 81 -22.62 -21.04 -17.06
N GLY A 82 -22.07 -21.61 -15.97
CA GLY A 82 -20.69 -21.37 -15.57
C GLY A 82 -19.67 -21.79 -16.62
N THR A 83 -19.89 -22.94 -17.26
CA THR A 83 -19.05 -23.45 -18.35
C THR A 83 -19.13 -22.52 -19.56
N ASN A 84 -20.33 -22.08 -19.94
CA ASN A 84 -20.51 -21.13 -21.04
C ASN A 84 -19.82 -19.78 -20.79
N ARG A 85 -19.89 -19.26 -19.55
CA ARG A 85 -19.18 -18.03 -19.16
C ARG A 85 -17.66 -18.20 -19.18
N LEU A 86 -17.17 -19.35 -18.71
CA LEU A 86 -15.76 -19.68 -18.75
C LEU A 86 -15.24 -19.78 -20.20
N GLU A 87 -15.99 -20.43 -21.09
CA GLU A 87 -15.67 -20.52 -22.51
C GLU A 87 -15.68 -19.15 -23.20
N ALA A 88 -16.62 -18.27 -22.85
CA ALA A 88 -16.63 -16.88 -23.33
C ALA A 88 -15.40 -16.10 -22.85
N LEU A 89 -15.00 -16.28 -21.59
CA LEU A 89 -13.79 -15.67 -21.03
C LEU A 89 -12.52 -16.21 -21.72
N LEU A 90 -12.43 -17.52 -21.94
CA LEU A 90 -11.35 -18.15 -22.69
C LEU A 90 -11.29 -17.61 -24.13
N SER A 91 -12.43 -17.54 -24.82
CA SER A 91 -12.50 -17.00 -26.18
C SER A 91 -11.95 -15.57 -26.27
N ARG A 92 -12.20 -14.74 -25.26
CA ARG A 92 -11.60 -13.38 -25.17
C ARG A 92 -10.09 -13.41 -24.98
N LEU A 93 -9.57 -14.35 -24.18
CA LEU A 93 -8.12 -14.50 -23.96
C LEU A 93 -7.39 -15.06 -25.17
N HIS A 94 -8.06 -15.90 -25.96
CA HIS A 94 -7.56 -16.45 -27.22
C HIS A 94 -7.73 -15.49 -28.41
N SER A 95 -8.47 -14.40 -28.25
CA SER A 95 -8.68 -13.39 -29.30
C SER A 95 -7.35 -12.79 -29.77
N LEU A 96 -7.15 -12.75 -31.09
CA LEU A 96 -5.99 -12.09 -31.72
C LEU A 96 -6.13 -10.56 -31.76
N ASN A 97 -7.33 -10.03 -31.49
CA ASN A 97 -7.58 -8.59 -31.39
C ASN A 97 -7.21 -8.09 -29.99
N ILE A 98 -5.91 -8.12 -29.68
CA ILE A 98 -5.37 -7.61 -28.42
C ILE A 98 -5.14 -6.10 -28.61
N PRO A 99 -5.66 -5.23 -27.72
CA PRO A 99 -5.32 -3.81 -27.75
C PRO A 99 -3.80 -3.65 -27.72
N THR A 100 -3.23 -2.97 -28.71
CA THR A 100 -1.80 -2.73 -28.77
C THR A 100 -1.44 -1.65 -27.76
N LEU A 101 -0.94 -2.07 -26.59
CA LEU A 101 -0.34 -1.13 -25.65
C LEU A 101 0.86 -0.47 -26.30
N SER A 102 0.96 0.86 -26.17
CA SER A 102 2.11 1.63 -26.66
C SER A 102 3.42 0.99 -26.19
N SER A 103 4.26 0.62 -27.15
CA SER A 103 5.61 0.15 -26.89
C SER A 103 6.45 1.33 -26.41
N GLY A 104 7.12 1.16 -25.28
CA GLY A 104 8.03 2.17 -24.74
C GLY A 104 9.46 1.66 -24.80
N SER A 105 10.40 2.51 -25.21
CA SER A 105 11.83 2.23 -25.09
C SER A 105 12.43 3.04 -23.96
N ILE A 106 13.11 2.36 -23.04
CA ILE A 106 13.75 3.01 -21.89
C ILE A 106 15.26 2.93 -22.02
N LYS A 107 15.93 4.06 -21.80
CA LYS A 107 17.34 4.03 -21.39
C LYS A 107 17.35 3.76 -19.89
N LEU A 108 17.70 2.53 -19.50
CA LEU A 108 17.74 2.11 -18.10
C LEU A 108 18.72 2.96 -17.30
N ASN A 109 18.21 4.01 -16.66
CA ASN A 109 18.91 4.76 -15.63
C ASN A 109 18.07 4.76 -14.35
N VAL A 110 18.21 3.66 -13.62
CA VAL A 110 17.53 3.40 -12.34
C VAL A 110 18.13 4.20 -11.17
N GLY A 111 19.27 4.86 -11.37
CA GLY A 111 19.93 5.68 -10.34
C GLY A 111 19.48 7.14 -10.34
N HIS A 112 18.62 7.55 -11.27
CA HIS A 112 18.12 8.92 -11.33
C HIS A 112 16.98 9.11 -10.31
N PHE A 113 17.12 10.12 -9.45
CA PHE A 113 16.06 10.53 -8.54
C PHE A 113 14.89 11.14 -9.32
N GLY A 114 13.68 10.99 -8.80
CA GLY A 114 12.51 11.62 -9.41
C GLY A 114 12.59 13.15 -9.34
N SER A 115 11.83 13.82 -10.20
CA SER A 115 11.67 15.27 -10.14
C SER A 115 11.15 15.72 -8.77
N ALA A 116 11.65 16.87 -8.30
CA ALA A 116 11.23 17.45 -7.03
C ALA A 116 9.75 17.84 -7.10
N LEU A 117 8.97 17.38 -6.12
CA LEU A 117 7.55 17.71 -6.01
C LEU A 117 7.39 19.08 -5.34
N GLN A 118 6.80 20.03 -6.06
CA GLN A 118 6.70 21.44 -5.61
C GLN A 118 5.40 21.75 -4.86
N LYS A 119 4.32 21.03 -5.14
CA LYS A 119 3.03 21.20 -4.47
C LYS A 119 2.89 20.18 -3.37
N SER A 120 2.98 20.63 -2.12
CA SER A 120 2.68 19.83 -0.93
C SER A 120 1.46 20.39 -0.21
N SER A 121 0.75 19.55 0.54
CA SER A 121 -0.34 19.93 1.46
C SER A 121 0.15 20.70 2.68
N MET A 122 1.46 20.65 2.97
CA MET A 122 2.11 21.37 4.06
C MET A 122 3.35 22.07 3.52
N SER A 123 3.62 23.27 4.02
CA SER A 123 4.92 23.91 3.84
C SER A 123 6.00 23.18 4.66
N CYS A 124 7.26 23.40 4.26
CA CYS A 124 8.43 22.90 4.97
C CYS A 124 8.40 23.27 6.47
N GLU A 125 8.01 24.51 6.79
CA GLU A 125 7.96 25.00 8.16
C GLU A 125 6.79 24.41 8.95
N GLU A 126 5.60 24.24 8.34
CA GLU A 126 4.47 23.57 8.98
C GLU A 126 4.80 22.11 9.32
N TYR A 127 5.44 21.38 8.39
CA TYR A 127 5.86 20.00 8.64
C TYR A 127 6.87 19.93 9.79
N LYS A 128 7.89 20.79 9.79
CA LYS A 128 8.88 20.84 10.88
C LYS A 128 8.25 21.19 12.22
N HIS A 129 7.28 22.10 12.23
CA HIS A 129 6.55 22.46 13.44
C HIS A 129 5.76 21.25 13.97
N ALA A 130 5.08 20.51 13.10
CA ALA A 130 4.38 19.29 13.47
C ALA A 130 5.32 18.23 14.06
N VAL A 131 6.54 18.08 13.52
CA VAL A 131 7.58 17.21 14.10
C VAL A 131 7.96 17.66 15.51
N VAL A 132 8.15 18.97 15.74
CA VAL A 132 8.47 19.51 17.07
C VAL A 132 7.33 19.23 18.06
N GLN A 133 6.08 19.49 17.68
CA GLN A 133 4.92 19.22 18.53
C GLN A 133 4.78 17.73 18.86
N ALA A 134 4.97 16.84 17.88
CA ALA A 134 4.98 15.39 18.13
C ALA A 134 6.05 14.97 19.14
N LYS A 135 7.24 15.59 19.08
CA LYS A 135 8.30 15.34 20.06
C LYS A 135 7.91 15.79 21.47
N GLU A 136 7.17 16.88 21.62
CA GLU A 136 6.65 17.31 22.92
C GLU A 136 5.72 16.25 23.52
N HIS A 137 4.82 15.68 22.71
CA HIS A 137 3.96 14.56 23.14
C HIS A 137 4.75 13.31 23.51
N ILE A 138 5.83 13.01 22.79
CA ILE A 138 6.73 11.88 23.12
C ILE A 138 7.41 12.11 24.47
N LEU A 139 7.94 13.32 24.70
CA LEU A 139 8.62 13.68 25.96
C LEU A 139 7.65 13.71 27.15
N ALA A 140 6.38 14.08 26.91
CA ALA A 140 5.32 14.03 27.92
C ALA A 140 4.88 12.59 28.25
N GLY A 141 5.24 11.61 27.42
CA GLY A 141 4.85 10.20 27.58
C GLY A 141 3.47 9.85 27.01
N ASP A 142 2.89 10.71 26.17
CA ASP A 142 1.60 10.43 25.52
C ASP A 142 1.73 9.30 24.47
N ILE A 143 2.85 9.31 23.75
CA ILE A 143 3.19 8.38 22.67
C ILE A 143 4.68 8.03 22.70
N PHE A 144 5.04 6.87 22.16
CA PHE A 144 6.42 6.48 21.88
C PHE A 144 6.85 6.91 20.47
N GLN A 145 5.93 6.86 19.52
CA GLN A 145 6.14 7.23 18.12
C GLN A 145 4.82 7.69 17.49
N VAL A 146 4.92 8.62 16.55
CA VAL A 146 3.85 8.96 15.60
C VAL A 146 4.44 9.07 14.19
N VAL A 147 3.68 8.71 13.17
CA VAL A 147 4.06 8.86 11.77
C VAL A 147 3.31 10.06 11.23
N ILE A 148 4.03 11.14 10.93
CA ILE A 148 3.46 12.33 10.31
C ILE A 148 3.71 12.25 8.82
N SER A 149 2.72 12.61 8.03
CA SER A 149 2.79 12.58 6.58
C SER A 149 2.41 13.91 5.95
N GLN A 150 2.80 14.05 4.69
CA GLN A 150 2.36 15.15 3.83
C GLN A 150 2.09 14.60 2.43
N ARG A 151 1.18 15.29 1.74
CA ARG A 151 0.69 14.88 0.43
C ARG A 151 1.25 15.81 -0.64
N PHE A 152 1.80 15.21 -1.67
CA PHE A 152 2.30 15.89 -2.85
C PHE A 152 1.37 15.71 -4.04
N GLU A 153 1.31 16.72 -4.90
CA GLU A 153 0.55 16.68 -6.13
C GLU A 153 1.47 16.85 -7.34
N ARG A 154 1.23 16.01 -8.35
CA ARG A 154 1.88 16.12 -9.65
C ARG A 154 0.87 15.95 -10.78
N ARG A 155 0.92 16.86 -11.74
CA ARG A 155 0.13 16.76 -12.97
C ARG A 155 0.92 15.99 -14.03
N THR A 156 0.23 15.19 -14.84
CA THR A 156 0.85 14.39 -15.90
C THR A 156 -0.16 14.07 -17.00
N PHE A 157 0.31 13.83 -18.22
CA PHE A 157 -0.49 13.28 -19.32
C PHE A 157 -0.19 11.80 -19.59
N ALA A 158 0.73 11.21 -18.82
CA ALA A 158 0.98 9.78 -18.85
C ALA A 158 -0.21 9.05 -18.23
N ASP A 159 -0.61 7.95 -18.86
CA ASP A 159 -1.73 7.17 -18.37
C ASP A 159 -1.37 6.45 -17.05
N PRO A 160 -2.27 6.35 -16.06
CA PRO A 160 -2.00 5.64 -14.80
C PRO A 160 -1.46 4.22 -14.97
N PHE A 161 -1.84 3.49 -16.03
CA PHE A 161 -1.31 2.15 -16.32
C PHE A 161 0.10 2.20 -16.94
N GLU A 162 0.42 3.22 -17.72
CA GLU A 162 1.81 3.50 -18.15
C GLU A 162 2.70 3.78 -16.93
N ILE A 163 2.19 4.54 -15.96
CA ILE A 163 2.87 4.82 -14.69
C ILE A 163 3.04 3.54 -13.87
N TYR A 164 2.02 2.67 -13.81
CA TYR A 164 2.16 1.35 -13.18
C TYR A 164 3.24 0.47 -13.85
N ARG A 165 3.29 0.45 -15.19
CA ARG A 165 4.35 -0.26 -15.95
C ARG A 165 5.73 0.29 -15.60
N ALA A 166 5.88 1.62 -15.53
CA ALA A 166 7.12 2.28 -15.14
C ALA A 166 7.49 1.97 -13.67
N LEU A 167 6.52 1.96 -12.75
CA LEU A 167 6.73 1.64 -11.34
C LEU A 167 7.28 0.22 -11.13
N ARG A 168 6.83 -0.76 -11.94
CA ARG A 168 7.37 -2.13 -11.93
C ARG A 168 8.86 -2.21 -12.27
N ILE A 169 9.39 -1.21 -12.98
CA ILE A 169 10.81 -1.12 -13.33
C ILE A 169 11.57 -0.34 -12.26
N VAL A 170 11.03 0.80 -11.84
CA VAL A 170 11.69 1.72 -10.89
C VAL A 170 11.80 1.12 -9.49
N ASN A 171 10.75 0.47 -9.01
CA ASN A 171 10.69 -0.01 -7.63
C ASN A 171 9.90 -1.33 -7.55
N PRO A 172 10.42 -2.43 -8.12
CA PRO A 172 9.72 -3.71 -8.04
C PRO A 172 9.58 -4.18 -6.59
N SER A 173 8.35 -4.49 -6.20
CA SER A 173 8.02 -5.01 -4.88
C SER A 173 7.19 -6.30 -4.96
N PRO A 174 7.10 -7.09 -3.87
CA PRO A 174 6.29 -8.30 -3.83
C PRO A 174 4.79 -8.02 -4.00
N TYR A 175 4.32 -6.82 -3.65
CA TYR A 175 2.91 -6.42 -3.71
C TYR A 175 2.75 -5.20 -4.61
N MET A 176 2.66 -5.46 -5.90
CA MET A 176 2.33 -4.47 -6.92
C MET A 176 0.82 -4.52 -7.20
N ALA A 177 0.20 -3.36 -7.38
CA ALA A 177 -1.20 -3.31 -7.76
C ALA A 177 -1.51 -2.14 -8.69
N TYR A 178 -2.40 -2.39 -9.63
CA TYR A 178 -3.15 -1.41 -10.38
C TYR A 178 -4.62 -1.72 -10.13
N LEU A 179 -5.32 -0.85 -9.41
CA LEU A 179 -6.71 -1.05 -9.03
C LEU A 179 -7.54 0.13 -9.51
N GLN A 180 -8.49 -0.12 -10.40
CA GLN A 180 -9.54 0.85 -10.70
C GLN A 180 -10.68 0.66 -9.70
N ALA A 181 -11.05 1.73 -9.03
CA ALA A 181 -12.17 1.78 -8.10
C ALA A 181 -13.07 2.96 -8.48
N ARG A 182 -14.29 2.98 -7.92
CA ARG A 182 -15.17 4.14 -8.10
C ARG A 182 -14.50 5.39 -7.51
N GLY A 183 -14.38 6.43 -8.32
CA GLY A 183 -13.79 7.71 -7.95
C GLY A 183 -12.26 7.79 -7.99
N CYS A 184 -11.53 6.68 -8.14
CA CYS A 184 -10.08 6.72 -8.22
C CYS A 184 -9.41 5.49 -8.89
N ILE A 185 -8.17 5.69 -9.32
CA ILE A 185 -7.26 4.62 -9.72
C ILE A 185 -6.08 4.61 -8.74
N LEU A 186 -5.76 3.43 -8.20
CA LEU A 186 -4.63 3.21 -7.31
C LEU A 186 -3.50 2.50 -8.05
N VAL A 187 -2.31 3.07 -7.98
CA VAL A 187 -1.07 2.48 -8.49
C VAL A 187 -0.12 2.30 -7.32
N ALA A 188 0.11 1.06 -6.90
CA ALA A 188 0.82 0.76 -5.65
C ALA A 188 2.00 -0.19 -5.87
N SER A 189 3.02 0.00 -5.02
CA SER A 189 4.18 -0.88 -4.91
C SER A 189 4.61 -1.01 -3.45
N SER A 190 3.99 -1.92 -2.71
CA SER A 190 4.24 -2.10 -1.28
C SER A 190 5.30 -3.21 -1.01
N PRO A 191 6.34 -2.93 -0.22
CA PRO A 191 7.25 -3.97 0.27
C PRO A 191 6.67 -4.77 1.45
N GLU A 192 5.64 -4.25 2.12
CA GLU A 192 5.10 -4.72 3.39
C GLU A 192 3.65 -5.24 3.27
N ILE A 193 3.28 -6.19 4.13
CA ILE A 193 1.88 -6.62 4.32
C ILE A 193 1.35 -6.09 5.64
N LEU A 194 0.10 -5.61 5.65
CA LEU A 194 -0.61 -5.32 6.90
C LEU A 194 -0.85 -6.60 7.70
N THR A 195 -1.54 -7.55 7.08
CA THR A 195 -1.91 -8.83 7.67
C THR A 195 -2.21 -9.82 6.57
N ARG A 196 -1.93 -11.10 6.82
CA ARG A 196 -2.33 -12.22 5.98
C ARG A 196 -2.94 -13.29 6.85
N VAL A 197 -4.08 -13.82 6.45
CA VAL A 197 -4.68 -15.00 7.08
C VAL A 197 -4.59 -16.16 6.11
N GLN A 198 -3.87 -17.21 6.47
CA GLN A 198 -3.74 -18.43 5.67
C GLN A 198 -3.96 -19.65 6.55
N LYS A 199 -4.91 -20.51 6.20
CA LYS A 199 -5.26 -21.72 6.98
C LYS A 199 -5.40 -21.41 8.48
N ARG A 200 -6.13 -20.33 8.80
CA ARG A 200 -6.31 -19.78 10.17
C ARG A 200 -5.05 -19.23 10.86
N THR A 201 -3.89 -19.23 10.22
CA THR A 201 -2.69 -18.56 10.73
C THR A 201 -2.71 -17.09 10.29
N ILE A 202 -2.72 -16.18 11.27
CA ILE A 202 -2.54 -14.75 11.06
C ILE A 202 -1.04 -14.49 10.98
N ILE A 203 -0.61 -13.69 10.00
CA ILE A 203 0.77 -13.31 9.76
C ILE A 203 0.82 -11.79 9.62
N ASN A 204 1.56 -11.15 10.51
CA ASN A 204 1.95 -9.76 10.42
C ASN A 204 3.46 -9.69 10.22
N ARG A 205 3.91 -8.79 9.33
CA ARG A 205 5.31 -8.71 8.94
C ARG A 205 5.76 -7.25 8.93
N PRO A 206 6.13 -6.68 10.09
CA PRO A 206 6.60 -5.32 10.16
C PRO A 206 7.94 -5.19 9.42
N LEU A 207 8.10 -4.09 8.70
CA LEU A 207 9.38 -3.67 8.11
C LEU A 207 9.79 -2.29 8.66
N ALA A 208 11.04 -2.18 9.09
CA ALA A 208 11.69 -0.93 9.45
C ALA A 208 13.16 -0.97 9.10
N GLY A 209 13.87 0.16 9.21
CA GLY A 209 15.25 0.24 8.75
C GLY A 209 15.37 0.14 7.24
N THR A 210 16.02 1.12 6.61
CA THR A 210 16.27 1.08 5.17
C THR A 210 17.70 1.44 4.90
N ILE A 211 18.42 0.56 4.21
CA ILE A 211 19.75 0.88 3.69
C ILE A 211 19.86 0.43 2.23
N ARG A 212 20.64 1.16 1.43
CA ARG A 212 20.90 0.81 0.03
C ARG A 212 21.59 -0.56 -0.07
N ARG A 213 21.41 -1.24 -1.21
CA ARG A 213 22.20 -2.42 -1.55
C ARG A 213 23.66 -2.04 -1.82
N GLY A 214 24.58 -2.93 -1.46
CA GLY A 214 25.99 -2.81 -1.80
C GLY A 214 26.23 -3.09 -3.28
N LYS A 215 27.23 -2.44 -3.88
CA LYS A 215 27.65 -2.72 -5.27
C LYS A 215 28.32 -4.09 -5.39
N THR A 216 28.85 -4.61 -4.29
CA THR A 216 29.47 -5.94 -4.19
C THR A 216 28.88 -6.73 -3.05
N LYS A 217 29.02 -8.07 -3.07
CA LYS A 217 28.57 -8.93 -1.95
C LYS A 217 29.26 -8.59 -0.62
N ALA A 218 30.50 -8.12 -0.67
CA ALA A 218 31.24 -7.71 0.52
C ALA A 218 30.68 -6.40 1.09
N GLU A 219 30.48 -5.38 0.24
CA GLU A 219 29.84 -4.12 0.65
C GLU A 219 28.42 -4.37 1.17
N ASP A 220 27.65 -5.25 0.53
CA ASP A 220 26.27 -5.57 0.93
C ASP A 220 26.22 -6.18 2.34
N LYS A 221 27.18 -7.05 2.69
CA LYS A 221 27.31 -7.59 4.06
C LYS A 221 27.71 -6.54 5.07
N VAL A 222 28.59 -5.60 4.71
CA VAL A 222 28.98 -4.50 5.62
C VAL A 222 27.78 -3.60 5.89
N LEU A 223 27.00 -3.26 4.85
CA LEU A 223 25.78 -2.45 4.99
C LEU A 223 24.70 -3.16 5.82
N GLU A 224 24.57 -4.47 5.65
CA GLU A 224 23.70 -5.30 6.50
C GLU A 224 24.09 -5.22 7.98
N GLN A 225 25.37 -5.43 8.29
CA GLN A 225 25.86 -5.33 9.68
C GLN A 225 25.70 -3.91 10.24
N LEU A 226 25.95 -2.89 9.41
CA LEU A 226 25.75 -1.50 9.80
C LEU A 226 24.29 -1.23 10.20
N LEU A 227 23.33 -1.70 9.39
CA LEU A 227 21.91 -1.54 9.67
C LEU A 227 21.48 -2.30 10.94
N LEU A 228 21.99 -3.51 11.17
CA LEU A 228 21.70 -4.29 12.38
C LEU A 228 22.42 -3.76 13.63
N SER A 229 23.45 -2.93 13.47
CA SER A 229 24.15 -2.26 14.58
C SER A 229 23.58 -0.86 14.89
N ASP A 230 22.66 -0.35 14.07
CA ASP A 230 22.02 0.94 14.31
C ASP A 230 20.97 0.79 15.41
N GLU A 231 21.32 1.21 16.63
CA GLU A 231 20.47 1.09 17.81
C GLU A 231 19.12 1.81 17.64
N LYS A 232 19.08 2.94 16.92
CA LYS A 232 17.83 3.67 16.64
C LYS A 232 16.91 2.81 15.78
N GLN A 233 17.41 2.31 14.64
CA GLN A 233 16.61 1.50 13.71
C GLN A 233 16.16 0.18 14.34
N CYS A 234 17.01 -0.43 15.16
CA CYS A 234 16.67 -1.66 15.88
C CYS A 234 15.58 -1.43 16.93
N ALA A 235 15.65 -0.34 17.69
CA ALA A 235 14.65 0.02 18.70
C ALA A 235 13.29 0.32 18.06
N GLU A 236 13.28 1.11 16.98
CA GLU A 236 12.06 1.40 16.19
C GLU A 236 11.43 0.10 15.68
N HIS A 237 12.24 -0.80 15.12
CA HIS A 237 11.78 -2.09 14.61
C HIS A 237 11.16 -2.98 15.70
N ILE A 238 11.80 -3.07 16.87
CA ILE A 238 11.29 -3.87 18.01
C ILE A 238 9.93 -3.35 18.47
N MET A 239 9.75 -2.03 18.55
CA MET A 239 8.48 -1.43 18.91
C MET A 239 7.37 -1.78 17.90
N LEU A 240 7.68 -1.78 16.61
CA LEU A 240 6.73 -2.20 15.56
C LEU A 240 6.40 -3.70 15.66
N VAL A 241 7.36 -4.54 16.04
CA VAL A 241 7.11 -5.96 16.34
C VAL A 241 6.13 -6.10 17.50
N ASP A 242 6.31 -5.33 18.57
CA ASP A 242 5.40 -5.38 19.72
C ASP A 242 4.00 -4.87 19.38
N LEU A 243 3.87 -3.85 18.52
CA LEU A 243 2.57 -3.44 18.02
C LEU A 243 1.91 -4.55 17.18
N GLY A 244 2.69 -5.18 16.29
CA GLY A 244 2.24 -6.34 15.51
C GLY A 244 1.78 -7.50 16.41
N ARG A 245 2.49 -7.76 17.51
CA ARG A 245 2.09 -8.76 18.52
C ARG A 245 0.78 -8.40 19.21
N ASN A 246 0.56 -7.13 19.54
CA ASN A 246 -0.69 -6.67 20.12
C ASN A 246 -1.85 -6.87 19.13
N ASP A 247 -1.70 -6.43 17.89
CA ASP A 247 -2.75 -6.54 16.88
C ASP A 247 -3.09 -8.00 16.54
N VAL A 248 -2.09 -8.85 16.34
CA VAL A 248 -2.28 -10.30 16.16
C VAL A 248 -2.92 -10.90 17.41
N GLY A 249 -2.51 -10.48 18.62
CA GLY A 249 -3.02 -11.00 19.89
C GLY A 249 -4.50 -10.74 20.14
N LYS A 250 -5.05 -9.60 19.69
CA LYS A 250 -6.48 -9.28 19.84
C LYS A 250 -7.41 -10.33 19.24
N VAL A 251 -6.99 -11.00 18.17
CA VAL A 251 -7.80 -11.94 17.39
C VAL A 251 -7.27 -13.38 17.39
N SER A 252 -6.16 -13.63 18.10
CA SER A 252 -5.54 -14.95 18.17
C SER A 252 -6.01 -15.74 19.39
N LYS A 253 -5.90 -17.08 19.34
CA LYS A 253 -6.10 -17.96 20.48
C LYS A 253 -5.06 -17.62 21.57
N PRO A 254 -5.45 -17.59 22.85
CA PRO A 254 -4.52 -17.33 23.95
C PRO A 254 -3.29 -18.24 23.89
N GLY A 255 -2.08 -17.67 24.02
CA GLY A 255 -0.83 -18.42 23.97
C GLY A 255 -0.34 -18.83 22.57
N SER A 256 -1.09 -18.54 21.50
CA SER A 256 -0.68 -18.91 20.13
C SER A 256 0.25 -17.89 19.46
N VAL A 257 0.31 -16.64 19.96
CA VAL A 257 1.09 -15.56 19.35
C VAL A 257 2.59 -15.80 19.52
N LYS A 258 3.33 -15.76 18.41
CA LYS A 258 4.78 -16.00 18.37
C LYS A 258 5.49 -15.02 17.45
N VAL A 259 6.73 -14.69 17.79
CA VAL A 259 7.66 -14.00 16.88
C VAL A 259 8.54 -15.09 16.27
N GLU A 260 8.23 -15.51 15.04
CA GLU A 260 8.94 -16.60 14.37
C GLU A 260 10.32 -16.19 13.86
N LYS A 261 10.43 -14.93 13.41
CA LYS A 261 11.66 -14.33 12.93
C LYS A 261 11.76 -12.93 13.51
N LEU A 262 12.88 -12.62 14.16
CA LEU A 262 13.17 -11.32 14.73
C LEU A 262 14.38 -10.73 14.03
N MET A 263 14.25 -9.46 13.59
CA MET A 263 15.30 -8.65 12.99
C MET A 263 16.09 -9.33 11.85
N ASN A 264 15.39 -10.05 10.96
CA ASN A 264 15.98 -10.66 9.79
C ASN A 264 16.08 -9.65 8.64
N ILE A 265 17.17 -9.72 7.87
CA ILE A 265 17.40 -8.81 6.74
C ILE A 265 16.71 -9.33 5.49
N GLU A 266 15.85 -8.50 4.92
CA GLU A 266 15.18 -8.76 3.65
C GLU A 266 15.76 -7.88 2.56
N ARG A 267 16.22 -8.50 1.47
CA ARG A 267 16.90 -7.81 0.37
C ARG A 267 15.95 -7.65 -0.81
N TYR A 268 15.77 -6.40 -1.23
CA TYR A 268 15.07 -6.02 -2.45
C TYR A 268 16.09 -5.58 -3.51
N SER A 269 15.59 -5.16 -4.68
CA SER A 269 16.43 -4.79 -5.82
C SER A 269 17.41 -3.66 -5.50
N HIS A 270 16.96 -2.63 -4.77
CA HIS A 270 17.76 -1.41 -4.53
C HIS A 270 18.04 -1.14 -3.06
N VAL A 271 17.26 -1.72 -2.15
CA VAL A 271 17.37 -1.53 -0.71
C VAL A 271 17.28 -2.87 0.04
N MET A 272 17.64 -2.86 1.31
CA MET A 272 17.33 -3.93 2.26
C MET A 272 16.70 -3.34 3.52
N HIS A 273 15.86 -4.15 4.17
CA HIS A 273 15.08 -3.76 5.35
C HIS A 273 15.28 -4.74 6.51
N ILE A 274 15.15 -4.25 7.74
CA ILE A 274 14.94 -5.10 8.91
C ILE A 274 13.49 -5.58 8.85
N SER A 275 13.30 -6.89 8.95
CA SER A 275 11.99 -7.52 8.88
C SER A 275 11.80 -8.46 10.06
N SER A 276 10.56 -8.62 10.50
CA SER A 276 10.20 -9.64 11.48
C SER A 276 8.89 -10.28 11.12
N THR A 277 8.59 -11.43 11.70
CA THR A 277 7.37 -12.19 11.40
C THR A 277 6.70 -12.53 12.71
N VAL A 278 5.52 -11.96 12.90
CA VAL A 278 4.63 -12.24 14.03
C VAL A 278 3.49 -13.10 13.53
N THR A 279 3.29 -14.25 14.15
CA THR A 279 2.21 -15.18 13.81
C THR A 279 1.30 -15.44 14.99
N GLY A 280 0.07 -15.86 14.70
CA GLY A 280 -0.90 -16.27 15.70
C GLY A 280 -1.98 -17.15 15.07
N GLU A 281 -2.63 -17.99 15.88
CA GLU A 281 -3.75 -18.82 15.41
C GLU A 281 -5.05 -18.05 15.60
N LEU A 282 -5.76 -17.72 14.51
CA LEU A 282 -7.06 -17.04 14.56
C LEU A 282 -8.03 -17.82 15.45
N ARG A 283 -8.79 -17.12 16.29
CA ARG A 283 -9.85 -17.73 17.11
C ARG A 283 -10.94 -18.36 16.26
N ASP A 284 -11.50 -19.47 16.73
CA ASP A 284 -12.43 -20.30 15.96
C ASP A 284 -13.73 -19.57 15.59
N ASP A 285 -14.13 -18.59 16.39
CA ASP A 285 -15.31 -17.74 16.19
C ASP A 285 -15.06 -16.50 15.31
N LEU A 286 -13.83 -16.29 14.83
CA LEU A 286 -13.44 -15.11 14.06
C LEU A 286 -13.08 -15.44 12.61
N THR A 287 -13.15 -14.40 11.77
CA THR A 287 -12.87 -14.45 10.33
C THR A 287 -11.66 -13.60 9.95
N CYS A 288 -11.26 -13.65 8.68
CA CYS A 288 -10.21 -12.78 8.16
C CYS A 288 -10.57 -11.28 8.24
N TRP A 289 -11.87 -10.95 8.26
CA TRP A 289 -12.33 -9.57 8.44
C TRP A 289 -12.05 -9.04 9.84
N ASP A 290 -12.14 -9.89 10.86
CA ASP A 290 -11.78 -9.53 12.23
C ASP A 290 -10.28 -9.28 12.36
N ALA A 291 -9.47 -10.12 11.71
CA ALA A 291 -8.02 -9.93 11.66
C ALA A 291 -7.63 -8.64 10.92
N LEU A 292 -8.31 -8.32 9.81
CA LEU A 292 -8.15 -7.05 9.13
C LEU A 292 -8.51 -5.88 10.06
N ARG A 293 -9.70 -5.90 10.65
CA ARG A 293 -10.19 -4.87 11.58
C ARG A 293 -9.22 -4.62 12.73
N ALA A 294 -8.66 -5.67 13.32
CA ALA A 294 -7.70 -5.55 14.42
C ALA A 294 -6.35 -4.94 13.99
N ALA A 295 -5.95 -5.17 12.75
CA ALA A 295 -4.68 -4.68 12.21
C ALA A 295 -4.76 -3.22 11.73
N LEU A 296 -5.94 -2.72 11.32
CA LEU A 296 -6.11 -1.38 10.76
C LEU A 296 -5.88 -0.24 11.79
N PRO A 297 -5.20 0.86 11.43
CA PRO A 297 -4.15 0.95 10.41
C PRO A 297 -2.84 0.30 10.90
N VAL A 298 -1.90 0.05 9.98
CA VAL A 298 -0.58 -0.48 10.36
C VAL A 298 0.18 0.51 11.25
N GLY A 299 0.99 0.01 12.19
CA GLY A 299 1.84 0.87 13.04
C GLY A 299 2.78 1.78 12.27
N THR A 300 3.29 1.29 11.13
CA THR A 300 4.22 2.01 10.26
C THR A 300 3.62 3.22 9.55
N VAL A 301 2.31 3.44 9.67
CA VAL A 301 1.61 4.64 9.14
C VAL A 301 0.78 5.36 10.21
N SER A 302 0.91 4.98 11.48
CA SER A 302 0.17 5.59 12.59
C SER A 302 1.12 5.90 13.75
N GLY A 303 1.40 4.93 14.60
CA GLY A 303 2.33 5.08 15.71
C GLY A 303 2.00 4.17 16.89
N ALA A 304 2.58 4.49 18.04
CA ALA A 304 2.43 3.72 19.26
C ALA A 304 2.35 4.65 20.49
N PRO A 305 1.35 4.50 21.38
CA PRO A 305 0.14 3.69 21.26
C PRO A 305 -0.75 4.13 20.09
N LYS A 306 -1.27 3.15 19.32
CA LYS A 306 -1.92 3.39 18.01
C LYS A 306 -3.02 4.45 18.05
N VAL A 307 -3.99 4.31 18.95
CA VAL A 307 -5.15 5.23 19.02
C VAL A 307 -4.72 6.66 19.36
N ARG A 308 -3.81 6.83 20.32
CA ARG A 308 -3.32 8.16 20.71
C ARG A 308 -2.50 8.81 19.60
N ALA A 309 -1.67 8.03 18.91
CA ALA A 309 -0.93 8.52 17.74
C ALA A 309 -1.88 9.01 16.64
N MET A 310 -2.98 8.28 16.36
CA MET A 310 -3.97 8.71 15.36
C MET A 310 -4.72 9.98 15.77
N GLU A 311 -5.04 10.15 17.06
CA GLU A 311 -5.63 11.42 17.56
C GLU A 311 -4.69 12.60 17.30
N LEU A 312 -3.38 12.42 17.51
CA LEU A 312 -2.38 13.45 17.24
C LEU A 312 -2.17 13.70 15.75
N ILE A 313 -2.24 12.66 14.92
CA ILE A 313 -2.18 12.81 13.46
C ILE A 313 -3.32 13.71 12.98
N ASP A 314 -4.55 13.50 13.47
CA ASP A 314 -5.72 14.34 13.15
C ASP A 314 -5.51 15.82 13.55
N GLU A 315 -4.69 16.10 14.57
CA GLU A 315 -4.38 17.45 15.06
C GLU A 315 -3.22 18.10 14.28
N LEU A 316 -2.25 17.30 13.82
CA LEU A 316 -1.00 17.76 13.22
C LEU A 316 -1.04 17.84 11.69
N GLU A 317 -1.88 17.03 11.04
CA GLU A 317 -2.03 17.01 9.58
C GLU A 317 -3.16 17.93 9.11
N VAL A 318 -2.94 18.59 7.98
CA VAL A 318 -3.87 19.63 7.47
C VAL A 318 -5.09 19.02 6.75
N ASN A 319 -4.90 17.91 6.04
CA ASN A 319 -5.93 17.27 5.23
C ASN A 319 -6.00 15.78 5.56
N MET A 320 -7.15 15.17 5.27
CA MET A 320 -7.36 13.74 5.49
C MET A 320 -6.32 12.87 4.77
N ASP A 321 -6.03 11.70 5.31
CA ASP A 321 -4.93 10.83 4.86
C ASP A 321 -5.32 9.82 3.77
N ILE A 322 -4.46 9.61 2.77
CA ILE A 322 -4.51 8.46 1.86
C ILE A 322 -3.61 7.36 2.46
N ALA A 323 -3.99 6.73 3.58
CA ALA A 323 -3.34 5.47 3.94
C ALA A 323 -3.97 4.30 3.17
N LEU A 324 -3.86 4.34 1.85
CA LEU A 324 -4.33 3.26 0.96
C LEU A 324 -3.29 2.16 0.75
N ALA A 325 -2.03 2.42 1.06
CA ALA A 325 -0.90 1.49 1.32
C ALA A 325 0.39 2.33 1.25
N LEU A 326 1.46 1.89 1.90
CA LEU A 326 2.79 2.49 1.69
C LEU A 326 3.11 2.49 0.18
N ARG A 327 3.55 3.64 -0.34
CA ARG A 327 3.93 3.85 -1.76
C ARG A 327 2.78 3.64 -2.76
N THR A 328 1.63 4.25 -2.48
CA THR A 328 0.49 4.31 -3.40
C THR A 328 0.42 5.68 -4.07
N ILE A 329 0.26 5.70 -5.39
CA ILE A 329 -0.13 6.88 -6.16
C ILE A 329 -1.63 6.78 -6.41
N VAL A 330 -2.35 7.85 -6.11
CA VAL A 330 -3.80 7.93 -6.31
C VAL A 330 -4.12 8.92 -7.40
N PHE A 331 -4.91 8.48 -8.36
CA PHE A 331 -5.44 9.30 -9.44
C PHE A 331 -6.96 9.42 -9.24
N PRO A 332 -7.46 10.54 -8.71
CA PRO A 332 -8.88 10.81 -8.63
C PRO A 332 -9.46 10.84 -10.04
N THR A 333 -10.56 10.14 -10.25
CA THR A 333 -11.32 10.17 -11.51
C THR A 333 -12.56 11.06 -11.37
N GLY A 334 -12.86 11.53 -10.15
CA GLY A 334 -14.07 12.29 -9.80
C GLY A 334 -15.31 11.41 -9.76
N SER A 335 -16.46 11.99 -9.37
CA SER A 335 -17.77 11.31 -9.39
C SER A 335 -18.31 11.04 -10.81
N ARG A 336 -17.60 11.50 -11.84
CA ARG A 336 -18.02 11.41 -13.25
C ARG A 336 -18.00 10.00 -13.82
N PHE A 337 -17.31 9.06 -13.17
CA PHE A 337 -17.23 7.68 -13.63
C PHE A 337 -17.82 6.75 -12.58
N ASP A 338 -19.14 6.55 -12.65
CA ASP A 338 -19.81 5.44 -11.96
C ASP A 338 -19.46 4.07 -12.60
N THR A 339 -18.60 4.11 -13.63
CA THR A 339 -18.05 3.00 -14.39
C THR A 339 -16.53 2.96 -14.28
N MET A 340 -15.92 1.78 -14.35
CA MET A 340 -14.45 1.64 -14.43
C MET A 340 -13.90 2.42 -15.64
N TYR A 341 -12.66 2.93 -15.53
CA TYR A 341 -12.02 3.71 -16.59
C TYR A 341 -11.69 2.79 -17.78
N SER A 342 -12.32 3.05 -18.93
CA SER A 342 -12.13 2.26 -20.14
C SER A 342 -10.95 2.79 -20.96
N TYR A 343 -10.00 1.89 -21.24
CA TYR A 343 -8.97 2.09 -22.24
C TYR A 343 -9.59 1.96 -23.64
N THR A 344 -9.72 3.06 -24.37
CA THR A 344 -10.03 3.00 -25.80
C THR A 344 -8.96 3.77 -26.55
N ASP A 345 -8.34 3.13 -27.56
CA ASP A 345 -7.23 3.63 -28.37
C ASP A 345 -7.51 4.98 -29.10
N GLY A 346 -8.75 5.49 -29.03
CA GLY A 346 -9.17 6.77 -29.60
C GLY A 346 -9.37 7.93 -28.62
N ASN A 347 -9.19 7.73 -27.31
CA ASN A 347 -9.32 8.84 -26.37
C ASN A 347 -8.07 9.72 -26.41
N PRO A 348 -8.20 11.04 -26.62
CA PRO A 348 -7.07 11.95 -26.48
C PRO A 348 -6.51 11.84 -25.06
N ARG A 349 -5.18 11.91 -24.92
CA ARG A 349 -4.53 11.95 -23.60
C ARG A 349 -5.15 13.09 -22.78
N GLN A 350 -5.57 12.77 -21.57
CA GLN A 350 -6.09 13.75 -20.62
C GLN A 350 -5.05 14.10 -19.56
N GLU A 351 -5.20 15.27 -18.95
CA GLU A 351 -4.41 15.63 -17.77
C GLU A 351 -4.91 14.81 -16.56
N TRP A 352 -3.97 14.21 -15.85
CA TRP A 352 -4.17 13.49 -14.61
C TRP A 352 -3.51 14.24 -13.45
N VAL A 353 -4.13 14.20 -12.27
CA VAL A 353 -3.52 14.65 -11.02
C VAL A 353 -3.14 13.42 -10.19
N ALA A 354 -1.85 13.18 -10.05
CA ALA A 354 -1.27 12.16 -9.20
C ALA A 354 -1.09 12.72 -7.79
N HIS A 355 -1.76 12.12 -6.81
CA HIS A 355 -1.52 12.37 -5.39
C HIS A 355 -0.55 11.32 -4.85
N LEU A 356 0.55 11.78 -4.27
CA LEU A 356 1.60 10.96 -3.67
C LEU A 356 1.71 11.33 -2.20
N GLN A 357 1.54 10.38 -1.30
CA GLN A 357 1.66 10.65 0.14
C GLN A 357 2.88 9.95 0.72
N ALA A 358 3.63 10.67 1.54
CA ALA A 358 4.81 10.16 2.21
C ALA A 358 4.88 10.72 3.63
N GLY A 359 5.27 9.86 4.57
CA GLY A 359 5.46 10.21 5.97
C GLY A 359 6.73 9.62 6.55
N ALA A 360 7.09 10.12 7.74
CA ALA A 360 8.26 9.71 8.51
C ALA A 360 7.86 9.38 9.96
N GLY A 361 8.50 8.35 10.52
CA GLY A 361 8.29 7.95 11.91
C GLY A 361 9.05 8.89 12.84
N ILE A 362 8.31 9.63 13.65
CA ILE A 362 8.86 10.60 14.59
C ILE A 362 9.09 9.92 15.94
N VAL A 363 10.34 10.01 16.41
CA VAL A 363 10.79 9.55 17.73
C VAL A 363 11.46 10.71 18.49
N ALA A 364 11.79 10.50 19.76
CA ALA A 364 12.37 11.54 20.62
C ALA A 364 13.63 12.22 20.02
N ASP A 365 14.45 11.46 19.30
CA ASP A 365 15.71 11.95 18.70
C ASP A 365 15.56 12.41 17.24
N SER A 366 14.34 12.40 16.69
CA SER A 366 14.09 12.86 15.32
C SER A 366 14.48 14.32 15.14
N LYS A 367 15.08 14.64 14.00
CA LYS A 367 15.44 16.01 13.62
C LYS A 367 14.49 16.52 12.53
N PRO A 368 13.79 17.64 12.73
CA PRO A 368 12.76 18.09 11.80
C PRO A 368 13.21 18.18 10.33
N ASP A 369 14.42 18.66 10.06
CA ASP A 369 14.98 18.74 8.71
C ASP A 369 15.18 17.35 8.07
N ASP A 370 15.71 16.40 8.84
CA ASP A 370 15.99 15.05 8.36
C ASP A 370 14.67 14.31 8.03
N GLU A 371 13.67 14.42 8.89
CA GLU A 371 12.37 13.76 8.70
C GLU A 371 11.57 14.36 7.53
N HIS A 372 11.68 15.68 7.33
CA HIS A 372 11.11 16.35 6.17
C HIS A 372 11.80 15.86 4.87
N GLN A 373 13.12 15.80 4.87
CA GLN A 373 13.89 15.30 3.74
C GLN A 373 13.59 13.83 3.43
N GLU A 374 13.35 13.01 4.45
CA GLU A 374 12.91 11.62 4.29
C GLU A 374 11.57 11.53 3.54
N CYS A 375 10.59 12.36 3.89
CA CYS A 375 9.30 12.41 3.19
C CYS A 375 9.46 12.79 1.72
N LEU A 376 10.28 13.82 1.43
CA LEU A 376 10.59 14.24 0.06
C LEU A 376 11.24 13.11 -0.74
N ASN A 377 12.20 12.39 -0.14
CA ASN A 377 12.89 11.27 -0.79
C ASN A 377 11.95 10.09 -1.07
N LYS A 378 11.06 9.76 -0.13
CA LYS A 378 10.04 8.70 -0.29
C LYS A 378 9.07 9.05 -1.42
N ALA A 379 8.60 10.29 -1.47
CA ALA A 379 7.69 10.76 -2.52
C ALA A 379 8.39 10.83 -3.89
N ALA A 380 9.64 11.28 -3.95
CA ALA A 380 10.44 11.32 -5.17
C ALA A 380 10.65 9.92 -5.78
N GLY A 381 10.73 8.87 -4.96
CA GLY A 381 10.81 7.49 -5.44
C GLY A 381 9.57 7.06 -6.24
N ALA A 382 8.38 7.53 -5.85
CA ALA A 382 7.15 7.28 -6.59
C ALA A 382 7.01 8.24 -7.79
N ALA A 383 7.41 9.52 -7.63
CA ALA A 383 7.45 10.49 -8.73
C ALA A 383 8.35 10.04 -9.89
N ARG A 384 9.43 9.29 -9.59
CA ARG A 384 10.31 8.73 -10.63
C ARG A 384 9.59 7.81 -11.60
N ALA A 385 8.55 7.09 -11.16
CA ALA A 385 7.74 6.27 -12.06
C ALA A 385 6.93 7.14 -13.04
N ILE A 386 6.49 8.33 -12.60
CA ILE A 386 5.80 9.29 -13.46
C ILE A 386 6.80 9.89 -14.46
N ASP A 387 8.00 10.32 -14.04
CA ASP A 387 9.04 10.82 -14.95
C ASP A 387 9.37 9.79 -16.04
N LEU A 388 9.54 8.53 -15.64
CA LEU A 388 9.87 7.47 -16.58
C LEU A 388 8.72 7.21 -17.54
N ALA A 389 7.46 7.24 -17.08
CA ALA A 389 6.32 7.08 -17.97
C ALA A 389 6.22 8.24 -18.97
N GLU A 390 6.38 9.48 -18.53
CA GLU A 390 6.37 10.66 -19.40
C GLU A 390 7.46 10.57 -20.48
N SER A 391 8.71 10.31 -20.08
CA SER A 391 9.83 10.23 -21.04
C SER A 391 9.73 9.06 -22.01
N THR A 392 8.92 8.05 -21.68
CA THR A 392 8.79 6.83 -22.47
C THR A 392 7.60 6.87 -23.43
N PHE A 393 6.53 7.57 -23.05
CA PHE A 393 5.24 7.50 -23.74
C PHE A 393 4.70 8.86 -24.22
N LEU A 394 5.31 9.98 -23.80
CA LEU A 394 4.90 11.33 -24.20
C LEU A 394 5.93 12.07 -25.07
N ASP A 395 7.23 11.84 -24.85
CA ASP A 395 8.32 12.58 -25.52
C ASP A 395 8.57 12.13 -26.99
N GLU A 396 7.54 11.70 -27.72
CA GLU A 396 7.61 11.39 -29.16
C GLU A 396 7.34 12.61 -30.06
#